data_AF-A0A5S3QFB6-F1
#
_entry.id   AF-A0A5S3QFB6-F1
#
_cell.length_a   1.000
_cell.length_b   1.000
_cell.length_c   1.000
_cell.angle_alpha   90.00
_cell.angle_beta   90.00
_cell.angle_gamma   90.00
#
_symmetry.space_group_name_H-M   'P 1'
#
loop_
_entity.id
_entity.type
_entity.pdbx_description
1 polymer ?
#
loop_
_entity_poly.entity_id
_entity_poly.type
_entity_poly.pdbx_seq_one_letter_code
_entity_poly.pdbx_strand_id
1 'polypeptide(L)'
;MKRKRYTPEFKSQIVLEILKEEKAMSQIASEHGIHVNQLHKWKTQFLQEMPQVFEKQNKDLEKMKADYEEKLESLYSELVS
;
A
#
# COMPACT_ATOMS: atom_id res chain seq x y z
N MET A 1 -12.04 20.29 18.51
CA MET A 1 -10.67 20.11 17.96
C MET A 1 -10.74 19.61 16.52
N LYS A 2 -10.17 20.35 15.56
CA LYS A 2 -10.07 19.93 14.15
C LYS A 2 -9.01 18.83 14.05
N ARG A 3 -9.38 17.63 13.59
CA ARG A 3 -8.39 16.57 13.31
C ARG A 3 -7.51 17.03 12.14
N LYS A 4 -6.20 17.18 12.36
CA LYS A 4 -5.24 17.34 11.25
C LYS A 4 -5.35 16.10 10.35
N ARG A 5 -5.59 16.32 9.05
CA ARG A 5 -5.56 15.28 8.03
C ARG A 5 -4.19 15.32 7.37
N TYR A 6 -3.55 14.16 7.25
CA TYR A 6 -2.28 13.98 6.57
C TYR A 6 -2.51 13.22 5.27
N THR A 7 -1.89 13.66 4.18
CA THR A 7 -2.00 12.98 2.89
C THR A 7 -1.27 11.63 2.94
N PRO A 8 -1.64 10.67 2.08
CA PRO A 8 -0.94 9.39 1.98
C PRO A 8 0.58 9.57 1.72
N GLU A 9 0.94 10.50 0.84
CA GLU A 9 2.34 10.77 0.44
C GLU A 9 3.16 11.23 1.64
N PHE A 10 2.59 12.15 2.44
CA PHE A 10 3.24 12.65 3.63
C PHE A 10 3.43 11.55 4.69
N LYS A 11 2.42 10.70 4.91
CA LYS A 11 2.56 9.56 5.82
C LYS A 11 3.66 8.61 5.37
N SER A 12 3.74 8.31 4.07
CA SER A 12 4.79 7.45 3.51
C SER A 12 6.17 8.05 3.71
N GLN A 13 6.36 9.35 3.45
CA GLN A 13 7.63 10.03 3.67
C GLN A 13 8.08 9.92 5.14
N ILE A 14 7.18 10.18 6.08
CA ILE A 14 7.47 10.09 7.51
C ILE A 14 7.79 8.66 7.94
N VAL A 15 7.06 7.66 7.44
CA VAL A 15 7.36 6.26 7.74
C VAL A 15 8.72 5.86 7.19
N LEU A 16 9.09 6.31 5.98
CA LEU A 16 10.42 6.07 5.42
C LEU A 16 11.53 6.67 6.29
N GLU A 17 11.35 7.90 6.79
CA GLU A 17 12.31 8.53 7.72
C GLU A 17 12.44 7.74 9.03
N ILE A 18 11.33 7.22 9.56
CA ILE A 18 11.34 6.34 10.74
C ILE A 18 12.08 5.02 10.45
N LEU A 19 11.92 4.44 9.26
CA LEU A 19 12.57 3.17 8.88
C LEU A 19 14.06 3.32 8.56
N LYS A 20 14.51 4.52 8.19
CA LYS A 20 15.95 4.82 8.06
C LYS A 20 16.68 4.86 9.39
N GLU A 21 15.96 5.07 10.49
CA GLU A 21 16.50 5.13 11.86
C GLU A 21 17.61 6.20 12.06
N GLU A 22 17.70 7.17 11.17
CA GLU A 22 18.66 8.30 11.24
C GLU A 22 18.32 9.28 12.37
N LYS A 23 17.05 9.34 12.79
CA LYS A 23 16.55 10.18 13.88
C LYS A 23 15.64 9.38 14.79
N ALA A 24 15.64 9.74 16.08
CA ALA A 24 14.68 9.21 17.03
C ALA A 24 13.24 9.62 16.67
N MET A 25 12.26 8.75 16.92
CA MET A 25 10.85 9.06 16.67
C MET A 25 10.34 10.29 17.42
N SER A 26 10.89 10.59 18.60
CA SER A 26 10.59 11.81 19.38
C SER A 26 11.06 13.08 18.67
N GLN A 27 12.18 13.01 17.96
CA GLN A 27 12.70 14.12 17.17
C GLN A 27 11.85 14.34 15.92
N ILE A 28 11.54 13.28 15.17
CA ILE A 28 10.65 13.35 13.99
C ILE A 28 9.26 13.89 14.39
N ALA A 29 8.74 13.44 15.53
CA ALA A 29 7.49 13.95 16.11
C ALA A 29 7.55 15.46 16.38
N SER A 30 8.66 15.94 16.94
CA SER A 30 8.85 17.35 17.27
C SER A 30 9.01 18.22 16.01
N GLU A 31 9.82 17.77 15.04
CA GLU A 31 10.09 18.48 13.79
C GLU A 31 8.82 18.69 12.94
N HIS A 32 7.95 17.67 12.88
CA HIS A 32 6.72 17.74 12.08
C HIS A 32 5.47 18.12 12.88
N GLY A 33 5.59 18.32 14.20
CA GLY A 33 4.46 18.63 15.08
C GLY A 33 3.42 17.51 15.12
N ILE A 34 3.88 16.26 15.15
CA ILE A 34 3.08 15.03 15.14
C ILE A 34 3.32 14.29 16.45
N HIS A 35 2.26 13.75 17.05
CA HIS A 35 2.42 12.96 18.27
C HIS A 35 3.13 11.62 18.00
N VAL A 36 4.06 11.18 18.85
CA VAL A 36 4.85 9.95 18.68
C VAL A 36 3.98 8.70 18.48
N ASN A 37 2.89 8.57 19.25
CA ASN A 37 1.91 7.47 19.05
C ASN A 37 1.30 7.43 17.64
N GLN A 38 1.14 8.59 16.99
CA GLN A 38 0.62 8.65 15.64
C GLN A 38 1.64 8.11 14.62
N LEU A 39 2.93 8.36 14.86
CA LEU A 39 4.03 7.81 14.09
C LEU A 39 4.15 6.30 14.23
N HIS A 40 4.03 5.76 15.46
CA HIS A 40 3.98 4.31 15.68
C HIS A 40 2.84 3.68 14.90
N LYS A 41 1.63 4.27 14.97
CA LYS A 41 0.48 3.77 14.22
C LYS A 41 0.74 3.74 12.71
N TRP A 42 1.34 4.78 12.14
CA TRP A 42 1.65 4.80 10.71
C TRP A 42 2.70 3.77 10.32
N LYS A 43 3.76 3.61 11.14
CA LYS A 43 4.77 2.55 10.92
C LYS A 43 4.11 1.17 10.90
N THR A 44 3.27 0.87 11.88
CA THR A 44 2.56 -0.42 11.95
C THR A 44 1.64 -0.63 10.75
N GLN A 45 0.82 0.36 10.40
CA GLN A 45 -0.08 0.26 9.24
C GLN A 45 0.70 0.02 7.95
N PHE A 46 1.76 0.80 7.72
CA PHE A 46 2.60 0.65 6.54
C PHE A 46 3.21 -0.75 6.44
N LEU A 47 3.78 -1.27 7.53
CA LEU A 47 4.38 -2.62 7.54
C LEU A 47 3.34 -3.73 7.32
N GLN A 48 2.09 -3.55 7.74
CA GLN A 48 1.00 -4.50 7.51
C GLN A 48 0.49 -4.48 6.06
N GLU A 49 0.42 -3.30 5.45
CA GLU A 49 -0.10 -3.11 4.10
C GLU A 49 0.98 -3.32 3.01
N MET A 50 2.26 -3.13 3.35
CA MET A 50 3.38 -3.22 2.40
C MET A 50 3.48 -4.57 1.66
N PRO A 51 3.31 -5.75 2.29
CA PRO A 51 3.35 -7.02 1.56
C PRO A 51 2.31 -7.11 0.44
N GLN A 52 1.13 -6.50 0.65
CA GLN A 52 0.05 -6.54 -0.33
C GLN A 52 0.39 -5.77 -1.61
N VAL A 53 1.25 -4.75 -1.53
CA VAL A 53 1.73 -4.00 -2.70
C VAL A 53 2.50 -4.94 -3.65
N PHE A 54 3.25 -5.89 -3.11
CA PHE A 54 4.00 -6.88 -3.89
C PHE A 54 3.12 -8.05 -4.35
N GLU A 55 2.04 -8.38 -3.65
CA GLU A 55 1.07 -9.40 -4.09
C GLU A 55 0.15 -8.90 -5.21
N LYS A 56 -0.26 -7.62 -5.18
CA LYS A 56 -1.30 -7.08 -6.07
C LYS A 56 -0.91 -7.14 -7.55
N GLN A 57 0.38 -6.97 -7.87
CA GLN A 57 0.88 -7.12 -9.23
C GLN A 57 0.63 -8.53 -9.81
N ASN A 58 0.61 -9.57 -8.98
CA ASN A 58 0.42 -10.93 -9.45
C ASN A 58 -1.07 -11.24 -9.68
N LYS A 59 -1.95 -10.75 -8.80
CA LYS A 59 -3.40 -11.02 -8.89
C LYS A 59 -4.08 -10.35 -10.08
N ASP A 60 -3.70 -9.12 -10.43
CA ASP A 60 -4.28 -8.43 -11.60
C ASP A 60 -3.88 -9.13 -12.91
N LEU A 61 -2.64 -9.64 -13.00
CA LEU A 61 -2.17 -10.42 -14.14
C LEU A 61 -2.83 -11.78 -14.25
N GLU A 62 -3.01 -12.49 -13.13
CA GLU A 62 -3.72 -13.78 -13.12
C GLU A 62 -5.19 -13.62 -13.47
N LYS A 63 -5.84 -12.57 -12.97
CA LYS A 63 -7.23 -12.26 -13.35
C LYS A 63 -7.35 -11.96 -14.85
N MET A 64 -6.44 -11.16 -15.40
CA MET A 64 -6.42 -10.86 -16.83
C MET A 64 -6.20 -12.11 -17.70
N LYS A 65 -5.37 -13.06 -17.23
CA LYS A 65 -5.20 -14.36 -17.89
C LYS A 65 -6.46 -15.20 -17.83
N ALA A 66 -7.10 -15.31 -16.67
CA ALA A 66 -8.33 -16.08 -16.50
C ALA A 66 -9.47 -15.52 -17.39
N ASP A 67 -9.66 -14.20 -17.39
CA ASP A 67 -10.66 -13.53 -18.25
C ASP A 67 -10.36 -13.77 -19.76
N TYR A 68 -9.07 -13.88 -20.13
CA TYR A 68 -8.65 -14.17 -21.50
C TYR A 68 -8.88 -15.63 -21.90
N GLU A 69 -8.60 -16.57 -20.98
CA GLU A 69 -8.85 -18.01 -21.18
C GLU A 69 -10.35 -18.31 -21.33
N GLU A 70 -11.19 -17.74 -20.47
CA GLU A 70 -12.66 -17.86 -20.57
C GLU A 70 -13.16 -17.36 -21.93
N LYS A 71 -12.64 -16.22 -22.39
CA LYS A 71 -13.00 -15.66 -23.69
C LYS A 71 -12.54 -16.53 -24.87
N LEU A 72 -11.36 -17.14 -24.77
CA LEU A 72 -10.87 -18.10 -25.76
C LEU A 72 -11.79 -19.33 -25.82
N GLU A 73 -12.15 -19.90 -24.68
CA GLU A 73 -13.00 -21.08 -24.60
C GLU A 73 -14.38 -20.83 -25.22
N SER A 74 -14.99 -19.67 -24.94
CA SER A 74 -16.25 -19.25 -25.56
C SER A 74 -16.15 -19.18 -27.09
N LEU A 75 -15.08 -18.56 -27.63
CA LEU A 75 -14.88 -18.43 -29.08
C LEU A 75 -14.61 -19.78 -29.77
N TYR A 76 -13.87 -20.67 -29.12
CA TYR A 76 -13.63 -22.02 -29.64
C TYR A 76 -14.92 -22.85 -29.66
N SER A 77 -15.76 -22.74 -28.63
CA SER A 77 -17.06 -23.40 -28.58
C SER A 77 -17.99 -22.94 -29.72
N GLU A 78 -18.00 -21.65 -30.04
CA GLU A 78 -18.77 -21.09 -31.16
C GLU A 78 -18.30 -21.53 -32.55
N LEU A 79 -17.01 -21.85 -32.72
CA LEU A 79 -16.44 -22.29 -34.02
C LEU A 79 -16.67 -23.77 -34.33
N VAL A 80 -16.88 -24.59 -33.30
CA VAL A 80 -17.00 -26.05 -33.41
C VAL A 80 -18.47 -26.52 -33.24
N SER A 81 -19.38 -25.59 -32.93
CA SER A 81 -20.84 -25.77 -32.98
C SER A 81 -21.41 -25.46 -34.36
#